data_AF-A6XGX0-F1
#
_entry.id   AF-A6XGX0-F1
#
_cell.length_a   1.000
_cell.length_b   1.000
_cell.length_c   1.000
_cell.angle_alpha   90.00
_cell.angle_beta   90.00
_cell.angle_gamma   90.00
#
_symmetry.space_group_name_H-M   'P 1'
#
loop_
_entity.id
_entity.type
_entity.pdbx_description
1 polymer ?
#
loop_
_entity_poly.entity_id
_entity_poly.type
_entity_poly.pdbx_seq_one_letter_code
_entity_poly.pdbx_strand_id
1 'polypeptide(L)'
;SCNALKPETPVSKAPESLLRPGADSNNPTRVRFEKIIRDAQNYICKAIEDVDGTKFREDVWTREGGGGGISRVLQEGNVWEKAGVNVSVVHGEMPVDAYRAATNALKSGSLDPKAKVPFFAAGISSVMHPRNPHCPTMHFNYRYFETETAHGLPGQWWFGGGTDLTPIYVVEDDVRHFHGTLKTVCDRHDPRF
;
A
#
# COMPACT_ATOMS: atom_id res chain seq x y z
N SER A 1 -17.97 14.01 -14.77
CA SER A 1 -17.85 12.56 -15.05
C SER A 1 -16.79 12.01 -14.11
N CYS A 2 -17.13 11.00 -13.31
CA CYS A 2 -16.13 10.28 -12.52
C CYS A 2 -15.18 9.65 -13.55
N ASN A 3 -13.94 10.14 -13.68
CA ASN A 3 -12.97 9.53 -14.57
C ASN A 3 -12.68 8.14 -14.00
N ALA A 4 -13.39 7.14 -14.52
CA ALA A 4 -13.10 5.75 -14.25
C ALA A 4 -11.65 5.53 -14.62
N LEU A 5 -10.87 5.27 -13.59
CA LEU A 5 -9.55 4.70 -13.65
C LEU A 5 -9.50 3.67 -14.83
N LYS A 6 -8.68 3.95 -15.87
CA LYS A 6 -8.42 3.04 -17.01
C LYS A 6 -8.11 1.58 -16.59
N PRO A 7 -8.50 0.56 -17.37
CA PRO A 7 -8.32 -0.83 -16.97
C PRO A 7 -6.84 -1.22 -16.76
N GLU A 8 -6.62 -2.19 -15.87
CA GLU A 8 -5.31 -2.78 -15.60
C GLU A 8 -4.91 -3.71 -16.75
N THR A 9 -3.61 -3.68 -17.11
CA THR A 9 -3.03 -4.52 -18.16
C THR A 9 -2.07 -5.53 -17.51
N PRO A 10 -2.35 -6.85 -17.60
CA PRO A 10 -1.45 -7.88 -17.08
C PRO A 10 -0.08 -7.85 -17.76
N VAL A 11 0.97 -8.14 -16.99
CA VAL A 11 2.35 -8.23 -17.48
C VAL A 11 2.94 -9.57 -17.03
N SER A 12 3.75 -10.18 -17.89
CA SER A 12 4.30 -11.53 -17.66
C SER A 12 5.33 -11.62 -16.54
N LYS A 13 5.98 -10.50 -16.18
CA LYS A 13 7.00 -10.45 -15.13
C LYS A 13 7.03 -9.08 -14.45
N ALA A 14 7.31 -9.08 -13.14
CA ALA A 14 7.53 -7.87 -12.38
C ALA A 14 8.74 -7.09 -12.95
N PRO A 15 8.60 -5.80 -13.23
CA PRO A 15 9.74 -4.98 -13.61
C PRO A 15 10.72 -4.82 -12.42
N GLU A 16 11.94 -4.36 -12.70
CA GLU A 16 12.93 -4.09 -11.66
C GLU A 16 12.43 -3.02 -10.68
N SER A 17 11.75 -2.00 -11.21
CA SER A 17 11.05 -0.95 -10.47
C SER A 17 9.71 -0.64 -11.14
N LEU A 18 8.71 -0.31 -10.32
CA LEU A 18 7.40 0.22 -10.69
C LEU A 18 7.39 1.76 -10.80
N LEU A 19 8.51 2.43 -10.48
CA LEU A 19 8.64 3.88 -10.56
C LEU A 19 8.74 4.33 -12.02
N ARG A 20 8.13 5.49 -12.31
CA ARG A 20 8.33 6.15 -13.60
C ARG A 20 9.79 6.62 -13.73
N PRO A 21 10.49 6.26 -14.82
CA PRO A 21 11.84 6.73 -15.07
C PRO A 21 11.94 8.26 -15.08
N GLY A 22 13.00 8.80 -14.48
CA GLY A 22 13.22 10.24 -14.33
C GLY A 22 12.53 10.77 -13.09
N ALA A 23 11.30 11.26 -13.22
CA ALA A 23 10.63 12.02 -12.16
C ALA A 23 10.49 11.24 -10.84
N ASP A 24 10.13 9.95 -10.89
CA ASP A 24 9.93 9.17 -9.68
C ASP A 24 11.24 8.51 -9.22
N SER A 25 12.04 8.01 -10.17
CA SER A 25 13.33 7.37 -9.88
C SER A 25 14.41 8.32 -9.35
N ASN A 26 14.27 9.63 -9.56
CA ASN A 26 15.18 10.64 -9.03
C ASN A 26 14.77 11.16 -7.64
N ASN A 27 13.60 10.78 -7.14
CA ASN A 27 13.14 11.16 -5.80
C ASN A 27 13.60 10.10 -4.77
N PRO A 28 14.53 10.42 -3.85
CA PRO A 28 15.09 9.43 -2.92
C PRO A 28 14.04 8.77 -2.02
N THR A 29 12.97 9.49 -1.66
CA THR A 29 11.90 8.95 -0.81
C THR A 29 11.06 7.94 -1.58
N ARG A 30 10.66 8.26 -2.83
CA ARG A 30 9.90 7.34 -3.70
C ARG A 30 10.69 6.04 -3.93
N VAL A 31 11.98 6.16 -4.25
CA VAL A 31 12.90 5.02 -4.45
C VAL A 31 13.02 4.17 -3.18
N ARG A 32 13.30 4.80 -2.03
CA ARG A 32 13.48 4.08 -0.77
C ARG A 32 12.20 3.38 -0.34
N PHE A 33 11.05 4.05 -0.45
CA PHE A 33 9.77 3.50 -0.03
C PHE A 33 9.33 2.33 -0.91
N GLU A 34 9.48 2.45 -2.25
CA GLU A 34 9.22 1.33 -3.16
C GLU A 34 10.05 0.09 -2.77
N LYS A 35 11.36 0.27 -2.53
CA LYS A 35 12.23 -0.82 -2.12
C LYS A 35 11.73 -1.48 -0.84
N ILE A 36 11.38 -0.69 0.19
CA ILE A 36 10.88 -1.20 1.47
C ILE A 36 9.62 -2.05 1.29
N ILE A 37 8.62 -1.58 0.53
CA ILE A 37 7.36 -2.30 0.36
C ILE A 37 7.52 -3.59 -0.45
N ARG A 38 8.41 -3.61 -1.46
CA ARG A 38 8.71 -4.83 -2.24
C ARG A 38 9.49 -5.86 -1.43
N ASP A 39 10.48 -5.40 -0.65
CA ASP A 39 11.22 -6.27 0.27
C ASP A 39 10.29 -6.86 1.33
N ALA A 40 9.38 -6.05 1.88
CA ALA A 40 8.37 -6.51 2.83
C ALA A 40 7.43 -7.55 2.20
N GLN A 41 6.92 -7.32 0.98
CA GLN A 41 6.09 -8.30 0.27
C GLN A 41 6.82 -9.62 0.07
N ASN A 42 8.11 -9.58 -0.34
CA ASN A 42 8.93 -10.78 -0.50
C ASN A 42 9.11 -11.53 0.83
N TYR A 43 9.47 -10.82 1.89
CA TYR A 43 9.66 -11.41 3.21
C TYR A 43 8.39 -12.04 3.77
N ILE A 44 7.27 -11.31 3.72
CA ILE A 44 5.97 -11.77 4.24
C ILE A 44 5.47 -12.98 3.46
N CYS A 45 5.47 -12.91 2.12
CA CYS A 45 5.06 -14.05 1.31
C CYS A 45 5.92 -15.27 1.59
N LYS A 46 7.26 -15.13 1.67
CA LYS A 46 8.14 -16.25 1.99
C LYS A 46 7.83 -16.89 3.34
N ALA A 47 7.63 -16.07 4.38
CA ALA A 47 7.29 -16.55 5.72
C ALA A 47 5.95 -17.30 5.74
N ILE A 48 4.95 -16.80 5.02
CA ILE A 48 3.65 -17.46 4.87
C ILE A 48 3.79 -18.79 4.13
N GLU A 49 4.51 -18.83 3.01
CA GLU A 49 4.72 -20.06 2.24
C GLU A 49 5.49 -21.12 3.02
N ASP A 50 6.41 -20.73 3.89
CA ASP A 50 7.19 -21.66 4.72
C ASP A 50 6.32 -22.33 5.79
N VAL A 51 5.29 -21.63 6.28
CA VAL A 51 4.33 -22.15 7.25
C VAL A 51 3.21 -22.94 6.55
N ASP A 52 2.72 -22.44 5.42
CA ASP A 52 1.59 -23.07 4.71
C ASP A 52 2.02 -24.29 3.88
N GLY A 53 3.20 -24.24 3.26
CA GLY A 53 3.64 -25.20 2.24
C GLY A 53 3.10 -24.93 0.84
N THR A 54 2.09 -24.07 0.68
CA THR A 54 1.55 -23.63 -0.63
C THR A 54 2.21 -22.33 -1.08
N LYS A 55 2.35 -22.13 -2.39
CA LYS A 55 2.95 -20.93 -2.99
C LYS A 55 1.91 -19.86 -3.33
N PHE A 56 2.31 -18.60 -3.25
CA PHE A 56 1.51 -17.51 -3.79
C PHE A 56 1.49 -17.56 -5.32
N ARG A 57 0.33 -17.28 -5.92
CA ARG A 57 0.24 -16.88 -7.31
C ARG A 57 0.53 -15.40 -7.42
N GLU A 58 1.49 -15.04 -8.26
CA GLU A 58 1.85 -13.66 -8.54
C GLU A 58 1.19 -13.18 -9.85
N ASP A 59 0.43 -12.10 -9.76
CA ASP A 59 -0.14 -11.38 -10.88
C ASP A 59 0.45 -9.96 -10.92
N VAL A 60 1.20 -9.67 -11.98
CA VAL A 60 1.81 -8.35 -12.19
C VAL A 60 0.97 -7.57 -13.18
N TRP A 61 0.75 -6.30 -12.90
CA TRP A 61 -0.07 -5.45 -13.75
C TRP A 61 0.50 -4.04 -13.86
N THR A 62 0.17 -3.40 -14.98
CA THR A 62 0.46 -1.99 -15.25
C THR A 62 -0.83 -1.28 -15.62
N ARG A 63 -0.78 0.04 -15.61
CA ARG A 63 -1.96 0.86 -15.82
C ARG A 63 -1.70 1.96 -16.83
N GLU A 64 -2.55 2.03 -17.84
CA GLU A 64 -2.50 3.14 -18.79
C GLU A 64 -2.86 4.44 -18.06
N GLY A 65 -2.00 5.45 -18.16
CA GLY A 65 -2.11 6.69 -17.36
C GLY A 65 -1.24 6.72 -16.11
N GLY A 66 -0.57 5.62 -15.77
CA GLY A 66 0.56 5.61 -14.85
C GLY A 66 0.47 4.58 -13.73
N GLY A 67 1.62 3.96 -13.43
CA GLY A 67 1.79 3.00 -12.35
C GLY A 67 1.58 1.54 -12.71
N GLY A 68 1.60 0.73 -11.65
CA GLY A 68 1.40 -0.71 -11.69
C GLY A 68 1.43 -1.31 -10.30
N GLY A 69 1.44 -2.63 -10.25
CA GLY A 69 1.46 -3.36 -9.00
C GLY A 69 1.82 -4.83 -9.17
N ILE A 70 2.05 -5.45 -8.02
CA ILE A 70 2.35 -6.86 -7.87
C ILE A 70 1.34 -7.39 -6.85
N SER A 71 0.38 -8.17 -7.32
CA SER A 71 -0.60 -8.83 -6.47
C SER A 71 -0.15 -10.25 -6.23
N ARG A 72 -0.04 -10.66 -4.97
CA ARG A 72 0.25 -12.05 -4.61
C ARG A 72 -0.91 -12.62 -3.84
N VAL A 73 -1.51 -13.68 -4.38
CA VAL A 73 -2.66 -14.36 -3.76
C VAL A 73 -2.33 -15.84 -3.54
N LEU A 74 -2.49 -16.29 -2.30
CA LEU A 74 -2.52 -17.70 -1.93
C LEU A 74 -3.98 -18.04 -1.63
N GLN A 75 -4.48 -19.12 -2.24
CA GLN A 75 -5.83 -19.63 -2.04
C GLN A 75 -5.77 -21.11 -1.77
N GLU A 76 -6.73 -21.59 -0.97
CA GLU A 76 -6.89 -23.00 -0.65
C GLU A 76 -5.63 -23.66 -0.06
N GLY A 77 -4.85 -22.91 0.74
CA GLY A 77 -3.65 -23.41 1.40
C GLY A 77 -3.95 -24.37 2.56
N ASN A 78 -2.90 -24.83 3.25
CA ASN A 78 -3.05 -25.74 4.39
C ASN A 78 -3.39 -24.98 5.69
N VAL A 79 -2.88 -23.76 5.84
CA VAL A 79 -3.07 -22.90 7.01
C VAL A 79 -3.94 -21.71 6.67
N TRP A 80 -3.73 -21.07 5.51
CA TRP A 80 -4.55 -19.97 5.03
C TRP A 80 -5.62 -20.45 4.06
N GLU A 81 -6.88 -20.11 4.33
CA GLU A 81 -7.96 -20.25 3.35
C GLU A 81 -7.69 -19.31 2.17
N LYS A 82 -7.33 -18.06 2.50
CA LYS A 82 -6.95 -17.04 1.53
C LYS A 82 -5.99 -16.04 2.15
N ALA A 83 -4.91 -15.71 1.45
CA ALA A 83 -4.00 -14.64 1.82
C ALA A 83 -3.69 -13.78 0.59
N GLY A 84 -3.82 -12.46 0.74
CA GLY A 84 -3.44 -11.49 -0.28
C GLY A 84 -2.37 -10.55 0.25
N VAL A 85 -1.28 -10.34 -0.49
CA VAL A 85 -0.26 -9.32 -0.21
C VAL A 85 0.01 -8.55 -1.49
N ASN A 86 -0.39 -7.29 -1.53
CA ASN A 86 -0.38 -6.48 -2.74
C ASN A 86 0.54 -5.28 -2.57
N VAL A 87 1.37 -5.03 -3.58
CA VAL A 87 2.16 -3.81 -3.72
C VAL A 87 1.62 -3.03 -4.90
N SER A 88 1.42 -1.73 -4.71
CA SER A 88 1.07 -0.82 -5.80
C SER A 88 1.94 0.44 -5.77
N VAL A 89 2.27 0.93 -6.96
CA VAL A 89 2.95 2.20 -7.18
C VAL A 89 2.21 2.87 -8.32
N VAL A 90 1.50 3.95 -8.01
CA VAL A 90 0.65 4.67 -8.95
C VAL A 90 1.03 6.13 -9.00
N HIS A 91 0.96 6.70 -10.19
CA HIS A 91 1.21 8.11 -10.42
C HIS A 91 0.23 8.60 -11.48
N GLY A 92 -0.09 9.88 -11.44
CA GLY A 92 -1.02 10.46 -12.38
C GLY A 92 -1.40 11.88 -11.99
N GLU A 93 -2.57 12.31 -12.43
CA GLU A 93 -3.11 13.62 -12.15
C GLU A 93 -4.49 13.49 -11.49
N MET A 94 -4.77 14.30 -10.48
CA MET A 94 -6.09 14.35 -9.84
C MET A 94 -6.74 15.73 -9.95
N PRO A 95 -8.08 15.81 -9.98
CA PRO A 95 -8.78 17.10 -9.89
C PRO A 95 -8.43 17.85 -8.60
N VAL A 96 -8.50 19.18 -8.64
CA VAL A 96 -8.24 20.05 -7.46
C VAL A 96 -9.12 19.67 -6.25
N ASP A 97 -10.35 19.25 -6.47
CA ASP A 97 -11.23 18.84 -5.36
C ASP A 97 -10.77 17.55 -4.68
N ALA A 98 -10.19 16.61 -5.44
CA ALA A 98 -9.58 15.41 -4.88
C ALA A 98 -8.29 15.76 -4.11
N TYR A 99 -7.50 16.70 -4.61
CA TYR A 99 -6.34 17.23 -3.88
C TYR A 99 -6.77 17.84 -2.54
N ARG A 100 -7.80 18.70 -2.53
CA ARG A 100 -8.31 19.33 -1.30
C ARG A 100 -8.80 18.30 -0.28
N ALA A 101 -9.51 17.27 -0.75
CA ALA A 101 -9.98 16.18 0.10
C ALA A 101 -8.81 15.37 0.69
N ALA A 102 -7.77 15.11 -0.09
CA ALA A 102 -6.61 14.34 0.35
C ALA A 102 -5.68 15.12 1.30
N THR A 103 -5.59 16.44 1.15
CA THR A 103 -4.66 17.32 1.88
C THR A 103 -5.30 18.07 3.05
N ASN A 104 -6.62 17.99 3.22
CA ASN A 104 -7.40 18.90 4.07
C ASN A 104 -7.13 20.39 3.78
N ALA A 105 -6.70 20.74 2.56
CA ALA A 105 -6.40 22.12 2.19
C ALA A 105 -7.69 22.96 2.15
N LEU A 106 -7.65 24.14 2.78
CA LEU A 106 -8.73 25.11 2.72
C LEU A 106 -9.02 25.51 1.26
N LYS A 107 -10.27 25.86 0.96
CA LYS A 107 -10.67 26.45 -0.33
C LYS A 107 -10.06 27.85 -0.47
N SER A 108 -8.78 27.92 -0.82
CA SER A 108 -8.09 29.16 -1.15
C SER A 108 -8.16 29.39 -2.66
N GLY A 109 -8.68 30.55 -3.06
CA GLY A 109 -8.66 31.05 -4.44
C GLY A 109 -9.65 30.41 -5.42
N SER A 110 -9.91 31.14 -6.52
CA SER A 110 -10.62 30.67 -7.71
C SER A 110 -9.66 29.89 -8.61
N LEU A 111 -9.35 28.65 -8.24
CA LEU A 111 -8.64 27.73 -9.12
C LEU A 111 -9.57 27.26 -10.25
N ASP A 112 -9.02 27.11 -11.46
CA ASP A 112 -9.74 26.52 -12.58
C ASP A 112 -10.28 25.13 -12.17
N PRO A 113 -11.60 24.89 -12.23
CA PRO A 113 -12.19 23.58 -11.92
C PRO A 113 -11.63 22.42 -12.76
N LYS A 114 -11.02 22.72 -13.90
CA LYS A 114 -10.37 21.73 -14.78
C LYS A 114 -8.88 21.52 -14.48
N ALA A 115 -8.28 22.33 -13.61
CA ALA A 115 -6.90 22.15 -13.21
C ALA A 115 -6.70 20.77 -12.57
N LYS A 116 -5.51 20.20 -12.76
CA LYS A 116 -5.15 18.91 -12.19
C LYS A 116 -3.82 18.99 -11.47
N VAL A 117 -3.72 18.26 -10.38
CA VAL A 117 -2.51 18.20 -9.55
C VAL A 117 -1.84 16.85 -9.76
N PRO A 118 -0.56 16.82 -10.17
CA PRO A 118 0.20 15.58 -10.25
C PRO A 118 0.35 14.94 -8.87
N PHE A 119 0.24 13.62 -8.81
CA PHE A 119 0.39 12.86 -7.58
C PHE A 119 1.17 11.57 -7.79
N PHE A 120 1.71 11.08 -6.69
CA PHE A 120 2.34 9.79 -6.55
C PHE A 120 1.80 9.11 -5.30
N ALA A 121 1.49 7.82 -5.40
CA ALA A 121 1.12 7.00 -4.27
C ALA A 121 1.75 5.61 -4.40
N ALA A 122 2.34 5.13 -3.32
CA ALA A 122 2.87 3.78 -3.24
C ALA A 122 2.41 3.14 -1.95
N GLY A 123 2.25 1.81 -1.93
CA GLY A 123 1.89 1.13 -0.70
C GLY A 123 1.89 -0.38 -0.80
N ILE A 124 1.91 -1.00 0.37
CA ILE A 124 1.66 -2.42 0.58
C ILE A 124 0.35 -2.58 1.35
N SER A 125 -0.47 -3.53 0.95
CA SER A 125 -1.67 -3.93 1.67
C SER A 125 -1.76 -5.45 1.76
N SER A 126 -2.37 -5.94 2.83
CA SER A 126 -2.62 -7.36 2.98
C SER A 126 -3.88 -7.62 3.78
N VAL A 127 -4.57 -8.70 3.43
CA VAL A 127 -5.60 -9.34 4.24
C VAL A 127 -5.33 -10.83 4.20
N MET A 128 -5.35 -11.47 5.36
CA MET A 128 -5.03 -12.88 5.52
C MET A 128 -6.08 -13.58 6.38
N HIS A 129 -6.68 -14.63 5.85
CA HIS A 129 -7.71 -15.43 6.49
C HIS A 129 -7.18 -16.86 6.72
N PRO A 130 -6.81 -17.20 7.97
CA PRO A 130 -6.51 -18.57 8.35
C PRO A 130 -7.75 -19.48 8.25
N ARG A 131 -7.55 -20.77 7.97
CA ARG A 131 -8.62 -21.78 7.99
C ARG A 131 -9.08 -22.10 9.41
N ASN A 132 -8.13 -22.16 10.35
CA ASN A 132 -8.44 -22.51 11.73
C ASN A 132 -9.07 -21.29 12.43
N PRO A 133 -10.30 -21.38 12.97
CA PRO A 133 -10.95 -20.25 13.64
C PRO A 133 -10.24 -19.77 14.91
N HIS A 134 -9.32 -20.57 15.47
CA HIS A 134 -8.45 -20.16 16.56
C HIS A 134 -7.29 -19.27 16.10
N CYS A 135 -7.00 -19.20 14.80
CA CYS A 135 -6.02 -18.30 14.23
C CYS A 135 -6.72 -17.02 13.73
N PRO A 136 -6.33 -15.83 14.18
CA PRO A 136 -7.01 -14.58 13.83
C PRO A 136 -6.79 -14.16 12.37
N THR A 137 -7.78 -13.49 11.79
CA THR A 137 -7.58 -12.74 10.55
C THR A 137 -6.66 -11.54 10.83
N MET A 138 -5.77 -11.22 9.90
CA MET A 138 -4.90 -10.05 10.01
C MET A 138 -5.03 -9.17 8.76
N HIS A 139 -5.05 -7.86 8.98
CA HIS A 139 -4.95 -6.87 7.92
C HIS A 139 -3.82 -5.89 8.23
N PHE A 140 -3.15 -5.42 7.18
CA PHE A 140 -2.30 -4.25 7.28
C PHE A 140 -2.30 -3.44 5.99
N ASN A 141 -2.03 -2.15 6.13
CA ASN A 141 -1.78 -1.24 5.03
C ASN A 141 -0.69 -0.26 5.43
N TYR A 142 0.32 -0.07 4.60
CA TYR A 142 1.31 0.99 4.76
C TYR A 142 1.52 1.67 3.41
N ARG A 143 1.34 2.99 3.37
CA ARG A 143 1.35 3.77 2.14
C ARG A 143 2.05 5.11 2.32
N TYR A 144 2.60 5.57 1.22
CA TYR A 144 3.18 6.89 1.04
C TYR A 144 2.43 7.59 -0.08
N PHE A 145 2.13 8.87 0.13
CA PHE A 145 1.46 9.69 -0.85
C PHE A 145 2.15 11.04 -0.93
N GLU A 146 2.29 11.57 -2.14
CA GLU A 146 2.77 12.92 -2.38
C GLU A 146 2.11 13.57 -3.59
N THR A 147 2.07 14.90 -3.57
CA THR A 147 1.59 15.77 -4.64
C THR A 147 2.66 16.77 -5.01
N GLU A 148 2.70 17.16 -6.27
CA GLU A 148 3.66 18.15 -6.77
C GLU A 148 3.07 19.57 -6.68
N THR A 149 3.94 20.57 -6.60
CA THR A 149 3.50 21.97 -6.64
C THR A 149 2.93 22.27 -8.02
N ALA A 150 1.65 22.62 -8.09
CA ALA A 150 0.95 22.86 -9.35
C ALA A 150 -0.12 23.93 -9.17
N HIS A 151 -0.29 24.81 -10.17
CA HIS A 151 -1.35 25.84 -10.17
C HIS A 151 -1.38 26.74 -8.91
N GLY A 152 -0.21 27.01 -8.31
CA GLY A 152 -0.11 27.78 -7.06
C GLY A 152 -0.50 27.01 -5.80
N LEU A 153 -0.84 25.72 -5.91
CA LEU A 153 -1.01 24.82 -4.78
C LEU A 153 0.35 24.24 -4.36
N PRO A 154 0.67 24.22 -3.06
CA PRO A 154 1.91 23.62 -2.58
C PRO A 154 1.86 22.09 -2.71
N GLY A 155 2.99 21.49 -3.06
CA GLY A 155 3.17 20.05 -2.92
C GLY A 155 3.06 19.62 -1.46
N GLN A 156 2.35 18.53 -1.21
CA GLN A 156 2.19 17.93 0.12
C GLN A 156 2.49 16.43 0.07
N TRP A 157 2.97 15.89 1.19
CA TRP A 157 3.26 14.47 1.33
C TRP A 157 2.92 13.97 2.73
N TRP A 158 2.59 12.68 2.82
CA TRP A 158 2.36 12.02 4.10
C TRP A 158 2.54 10.50 3.96
N PHE A 159 2.81 9.87 5.11
CA PHE A 159 2.66 8.44 5.27
C PHE A 159 1.32 8.14 5.94
N GLY A 160 0.76 6.97 5.65
CA GLY A 160 -0.41 6.46 6.35
C GLY A 160 -0.33 4.95 6.45
N GLY A 161 -0.92 4.40 7.49
CA GLY A 161 -0.96 2.95 7.63
C GLY A 161 -1.36 2.46 9.00
N GLY A 162 -1.28 1.15 9.16
CA GLY A 162 -1.61 0.43 10.37
C GLY A 162 -1.68 -1.06 10.12
N THR A 163 -1.76 -1.79 11.22
CA THR A 163 -1.95 -3.24 11.26
C THR A 163 -2.99 -3.53 12.31
N ASP A 164 -3.92 -4.43 12.01
CA ASP A 164 -4.98 -4.85 12.91
C ASP A 164 -5.19 -6.36 12.88
N LEU A 165 -5.75 -6.85 13.98
CA LEU A 165 -6.00 -8.26 14.24
C LEU A 165 -7.50 -8.44 14.50
N THR A 166 -8.12 -9.38 13.79
CA THR A 166 -9.55 -9.70 13.89
C THR A 166 -9.69 -11.17 14.32
N PRO A 167 -9.63 -11.46 15.63
CA PRO A 167 -9.85 -12.80 16.16
C PRO A 167 -11.32 -13.19 16.13
N ILE A 168 -11.60 -14.48 15.85
CA ILE A 168 -12.93 -15.07 16.10
C ILE A 168 -13.04 -15.47 17.57
N TYR A 169 -12.00 -16.13 18.09
CA TYR A 169 -11.82 -16.41 19.51
C TYR A 169 -10.67 -15.57 20.06
N VAL A 170 -10.93 -14.82 21.12
CA VAL A 170 -9.92 -13.98 21.75
C VAL A 170 -9.00 -14.86 22.60
N VAL A 171 -7.71 -14.83 22.29
CA VAL A 171 -6.63 -15.39 23.10
C VAL A 171 -5.80 -14.20 23.62
N GLU A 172 -5.81 -13.99 24.93
CA GLU A 172 -5.18 -12.79 25.53
C GLU A 172 -3.69 -12.68 25.24
N ASP A 173 -2.99 -13.82 25.20
CA ASP A 173 -1.56 -13.86 24.90
C ASP A 173 -1.25 -13.43 23.46
N ASP A 174 -2.11 -13.78 22.49
CA ASP A 174 -1.97 -13.35 21.09
C ASP A 174 -2.20 -11.83 20.97
N VAL A 175 -3.20 -11.30 21.66
CA VAL A 175 -3.48 -9.85 21.70
C VAL A 175 -2.30 -9.10 22.34
N ARG A 176 -1.78 -9.60 23.46
CA ARG A 176 -0.62 -9.02 24.14
C ARG A 176 0.63 -9.06 23.25
N HIS A 177 0.86 -10.19 22.58
CA HIS A 177 1.99 -10.35 21.66
C HIS A 177 1.88 -9.38 20.48
N PHE A 178 0.71 -9.31 19.85
CA PHE A 178 0.44 -8.42 18.72
C PHE A 178 0.68 -6.95 19.08
N HIS A 179 0.01 -6.45 20.13
CA HIS A 179 0.17 -5.05 20.55
C HIS A 179 1.56 -4.77 21.11
N GLY A 180 2.16 -5.70 21.85
CA GLY A 180 3.52 -5.55 22.39
C GLY A 180 4.57 -5.42 21.28
N THR A 181 4.41 -6.18 20.19
CA THR A 181 5.29 -6.11 19.02
C THR A 181 5.17 -4.74 18.33
N LEU A 182 3.95 -4.26 18.08
CA LEU A 182 3.73 -2.94 17.46
C LEU A 182 4.24 -1.81 18.36
N LYS A 183 3.94 -1.85 19.66
CA LYS A 183 4.39 -0.85 20.64
C LYS A 183 5.92 -0.77 20.69
N THR A 184 6.60 -1.92 20.71
CA THR A 184 8.07 -1.97 20.72
C THR A 184 8.70 -1.26 19.52
N VAL A 185 8.02 -1.27 18.36
CA VAL A 185 8.47 -0.52 17.18
C VAL A 185 8.17 0.96 17.34
N CYS A 186 6.95 1.33 17.73
CA CYS A 186 6.54 2.72 17.93
C CYS A 186 7.39 3.46 18.97
N ASP A 187 7.70 2.80 20.10
CA ASP A 187 8.48 3.36 21.20
C ASP A 187 9.90 3.78 20.79
N ARG A 188 10.45 3.22 19.70
CA ARG A 188 11.76 3.61 19.15
C ARG A 188 11.73 4.96 18.43
N HIS A 189 10.54 5.45 18.09
CA HIS A 189 10.35 6.68 17.32
C HIS A 189 9.83 7.83 18.19
N ASP A 190 8.73 7.62 18.91
CA ASP A 190 8.20 8.56 19.91
C ASP A 190 7.45 7.75 20.99
N PRO A 191 7.83 7.85 22.27
CA PRO A 191 7.13 7.17 23.37
C PRO A 191 5.64 7.54 23.53
N ARG A 192 5.16 8.58 22.84
CA ARG A 192 3.76 9.04 22.87
C ARG A 192 2.89 8.47 21.75
N PHE A 193 3.45 7.68 20.83
CA PHE A 193 2.68 6.96 19.82
C PHE A 193 1.72 5.92 20.42
#